data_AF-A0A7V9G5Z3-F1
#
_entry.id   AF-A0A7V9G5Z3-F1
#
_cell.length_a   1.000
_cell.length_b   1.000
_cell.length_c   1.000
_cell.angle_alpha   90.00
_cell.angle_beta   90.00
_cell.angle_gamma   90.00
#
_symmetry.space_group_name_H-M   'P 1'
#
loop_
_entity.id
_entity.type
_entity.pdbx_description
1 polymer ?
#
loop_
_entity_poly.entity_id
_entity_poly.type
_entity_poly.pdbx_seq_one_letter_code
_entity_poly.pdbx_strand_id
1 'polypeptide(L)'
;MNKRAKIALGVGVAAIAVLLIAIPTCGSSNRDKGSILGRFPAIASDLDIVLTGSGSLKSAHPIVISSEVNGKIAWLIPEGTAVKKGDKLIELENKELANQLEQAKQERENAQRALENAQREVKLQELESQKLTGDA
;
A
#
# COMPACT_ATOMS: atom_id res chain seq x y z
N MET A 1 -109.74 43.31 -4.02
CA MET A 1 -109.67 43.22 -2.55
C MET A 1 -108.22 43.04 -2.09
N ASN A 2 -107.68 43.56 -1.00
CA ASN A 2 -107.72 44.94 -0.48
C ASN A 2 -106.32 45.52 -0.75
N LYS A 3 -106.18 46.78 -1.23
CA LYS A 3 -104.89 47.32 -1.72
C LYS A 3 -103.75 47.22 -0.68
N ARG A 4 -104.07 47.27 0.61
CA ARG A 4 -103.12 47.12 1.73
C ARG A 4 -102.65 45.67 1.98
N ALA A 5 -103.49 44.67 1.67
CA ALA A 5 -103.15 43.25 1.84
C ALA A 5 -102.19 42.74 0.75
N LYS A 6 -102.27 43.26 -0.48
CA LYS A 6 -101.33 42.94 -1.57
C LYS A 6 -99.93 43.52 -1.33
N ILE A 7 -99.86 44.70 -0.70
CA ILE A 7 -98.58 45.34 -0.32
C ILE A 7 -97.95 44.58 0.85
N ALA A 8 -98.72 44.16 1.85
CA ALA A 8 -98.21 43.37 2.98
C ALA A 8 -97.66 41.99 2.55
N LEU A 9 -98.33 41.30 1.61
CA LEU A 9 -97.85 40.02 1.07
C LEU A 9 -96.59 40.19 0.20
N GLY A 10 -96.51 41.27 -0.59
CA GLY A 10 -95.33 41.58 -1.42
C GLY A 10 -94.09 41.98 -0.60
N VAL A 11 -94.28 42.73 0.49
CA VAL A 11 -93.18 43.11 1.41
C VAL A 11 -92.68 41.89 2.20
N GLY A 12 -93.58 40.98 2.59
CA GLY A 12 -93.20 39.73 3.26
C GLY A 12 -92.32 38.81 2.40
N VAL A 13 -92.68 38.63 1.12
CA VAL A 13 -91.87 37.81 0.18
C VAL A 13 -90.54 38.48 -0.16
N ALA A 14 -90.52 39.81 -0.31
CA ALA A 14 -89.29 40.56 -0.55
C ALA A 14 -88.32 40.50 0.64
N ALA A 15 -88.83 40.58 1.87
CA ALA A 15 -88.00 40.50 3.08
C ALA A 15 -87.35 39.11 3.25
N ILE A 16 -88.07 38.03 2.90
CA ILE A 16 -87.54 36.66 2.98
C ILE A 16 -86.51 36.39 1.87
N ALA A 17 -86.71 36.93 0.67
CA ALA A 17 -85.74 36.82 -0.42
C ALA A 17 -84.44 37.58 -0.12
N VAL A 18 -84.54 38.77 0.49
CA VAL A 18 -83.35 39.53 0.93
C VAL A 18 -82.64 38.84 2.09
N LEU A 19 -83.37 38.19 2.99
CA LEU A 19 -82.78 37.45 4.12
C LEU A 19 -82.02 36.18 3.68
N LEU A 20 -82.46 35.51 2.60
CA LEU A 20 -81.75 34.34 2.04
C LEU A 20 -80.54 34.71 1.19
N ILE A 21 -80.51 35.91 0.59
CA ILE A 21 -79.35 36.43 -0.17
C ILE A 21 -78.29 37.02 0.79
N ALA A 22 -78.70 37.46 1.98
CA ALA A 22 -77.81 38.06 2.98
C ALA A 22 -77.15 37.07 3.95
N ILE A 23 -77.37 35.75 3.81
CA ILE A 23 -76.56 34.76 4.51
C ILE A 23 -75.23 34.65 3.74
N PRO A 24 -74.10 35.13 4.28
CA PRO A 24 -72.82 34.81 3.67
C PRO A 24 -72.65 33.31 3.81
N THR A 25 -72.61 32.60 2.68
CA THR A 25 -72.18 31.21 2.60
C THR A 25 -70.75 31.12 3.12
N CYS A 26 -70.64 30.97 4.44
CA CYS A 26 -69.40 30.77 5.16
C CYS A 26 -68.92 29.35 4.89
N GLY A 27 -68.36 29.14 3.71
CA GLY A 27 -67.47 28.01 3.44
C GLY A 27 -66.19 28.24 4.22
N SER A 28 -66.07 27.60 5.37
CA SER A 28 -64.86 27.51 6.19
C SER A 28 -63.78 26.76 5.41
N SER A 29 -63.14 27.44 4.46
CA SER A 29 -61.89 26.97 3.89
C SER A 29 -60.80 27.15 4.95
N ASN A 30 -60.55 26.07 5.69
CA ASN A 30 -59.41 25.95 6.58
C ASN A 30 -58.15 26.08 5.72
N ARG A 31 -57.58 27.29 5.66
CA ARG A 31 -56.30 27.54 4.98
C ARG A 31 -55.21 27.04 5.92
N ASP A 32 -54.83 25.78 5.73
CA ASP A 32 -53.59 25.25 6.29
C ASP A 32 -52.45 26.17 5.90
N LYS A 33 -51.91 26.89 6.89
CA LYS A 33 -50.65 27.61 6.76
C LYS A 33 -49.56 26.55 6.69
N GLY A 34 -49.35 26.03 5.48
CA GLY A 34 -48.20 25.20 5.16
C GLY A 34 -46.93 25.86 5.66
N SER A 35 -46.15 25.09 6.41
CA SER A 35 -44.85 25.48 6.94
C SER A 35 -44.01 26.13 5.83
N ILE A 36 -43.43 27.29 6.14
CA ILE A 36 -42.49 27.97 5.24
C ILE A 36 -41.24 27.09 5.17
N LEU A 37 -41.19 26.24 4.15
CA LEU A 37 -39.98 25.51 3.81
C LEU A 37 -38.97 26.54 3.28
N GLY A 38 -37.96 26.85 4.07
CA GLY A 38 -36.87 27.73 3.66
C GLY A 38 -36.21 27.19 2.39
N ARG A 39 -36.13 28.02 1.34
CA ARG A 39 -35.42 27.69 0.10
C ARG A 39 -34.03 28.33 0.13
N PHE A 40 -33.01 27.51 -0.11
CA PHE A 40 -31.63 27.97 -0.28
C PHE A 40 -31.24 27.78 -1.76
N PRO A 41 -30.71 28.83 -2.43
CA PRO A 41 -30.24 28.69 -3.80
C PRO A 41 -29.01 27.77 -3.84
N ALA A 42 -29.06 26.73 -4.67
CA ALA A 42 -27.92 25.88 -4.97
C ALA A 42 -27.25 26.34 -6.28
N ILE A 43 -25.93 26.43 -6.29
CA ILE A 43 -25.14 26.81 -7.45
C ILE A 43 -24.41 25.56 -7.94
N ALA A 44 -24.55 25.23 -9.22
CA ALA A 44 -23.78 24.17 -9.83
C ALA A 44 -22.32 24.62 -9.97
N SER A 45 -21.41 23.88 -9.35
CA SER A 45 -19.97 24.09 -9.42
C SER A 45 -19.28 22.74 -9.47
N ASP A 46 -18.07 22.70 -9.98
CA ASP A 46 -17.24 21.50 -9.93
C ASP A 46 -16.90 21.18 -8.46
N LEU A 47 -17.07 19.91 -8.09
CA LEU A 47 -16.82 19.39 -6.75
C LEU A 47 -15.65 18.41 -6.81
N ASP A 48 -14.49 18.83 -6.32
CA ASP A 48 -13.32 17.96 -6.19
C ASP A 48 -13.51 17.01 -5.01
N ILE A 49 -13.89 15.77 -5.30
CA ILE A 49 -14.02 14.71 -4.31
C ILE A 49 -12.65 14.08 -4.09
N VAL A 50 -11.95 14.51 -3.04
CA VAL A 50 -10.68 13.91 -2.61
C VAL A 50 -10.96 12.79 -1.62
N LEU A 51 -10.81 11.54 -2.04
CA LEU A 51 -10.84 10.39 -1.15
C LEU A 51 -9.46 10.15 -0.54
N THR A 52 -9.31 10.44 0.74
CA THR A 52 -8.09 10.13 1.49
C THR A 52 -8.10 8.68 1.97
N GLY A 53 -7.28 7.83 1.34
CA GLY A 53 -6.99 6.48 1.82
C GLY A 53 -5.74 6.46 2.71
N SER A 54 -5.81 5.80 3.86
CA SER A 54 -4.65 5.56 4.70
C SER A 54 -3.94 4.27 4.28
N GLY A 55 -2.61 4.29 4.30
CA GLY A 55 -1.77 3.15 3.95
C GLY A 55 -0.42 3.25 4.66
N SER A 56 0.27 2.12 4.79
CA SER A 56 1.60 2.06 5.39
C SER A 56 2.65 1.94 4.28
N LEU A 57 3.70 2.77 4.35
CA LEU A 57 4.83 2.68 3.45
C LEU A 57 5.75 1.54 3.90
N LYS A 58 6.13 0.67 2.97
CA LYS A 58 7.14 -0.37 3.16
C LYS A 58 8.31 -0.12 2.23
N SER A 59 9.49 -0.62 2.62
CA SER A 59 10.66 -0.59 1.74
C SER A 59 10.34 -1.33 0.45
N ALA A 60 10.72 -0.74 -0.69
CA ALA A 60 10.55 -1.39 -1.99
C ALA A 60 11.35 -2.70 -2.09
N HIS A 61 12.49 -2.79 -1.40
CA HIS A 61 13.38 -3.95 -1.43
C HIS A 61 13.99 -4.20 -0.03
N PRO A 62 13.28 -4.87 0.89
CA PRO A 62 13.88 -5.30 2.15
C PRO A 62 14.82 -6.48 1.90
N ILE A 63 16.08 -6.38 2.34
CA ILE A 63 17.06 -7.47 2.30
C ILE A 63 17.44 -7.80 3.73
N VAL A 64 17.26 -9.06 4.12
CA VAL A 64 17.72 -9.59 5.41
C VAL A 64 19.02 -10.33 5.16
N ILE A 65 20.08 -9.92 5.84
CA ILE A 65 21.41 -10.52 5.71
C ILE A 65 21.64 -11.40 6.93
N SER A 66 21.82 -12.69 6.70
CA SER A 66 22.14 -13.70 7.72
C SER A 66 23.55 -14.24 7.49
N SER A 67 24.22 -14.63 8.57
CA SER A 67 25.50 -15.31 8.45
C SER A 67 25.31 -16.71 7.86
N GLU A 68 26.12 -17.07 6.86
CA GLU A 68 26.19 -18.42 6.31
C GLU A 68 26.97 -19.38 7.21
N VAL A 69 27.88 -18.84 8.03
CA VAL A 69 28.76 -19.61 8.91
C VAL A 69 28.47 -19.30 10.37
N ASN A 70 28.59 -20.31 11.22
CA ASN A 70 28.53 -20.10 12.66
C ASN A 70 29.84 -19.43 13.12
N GLY A 71 29.78 -18.49 14.05
CA GLY A 71 30.94 -17.71 14.48
C GLY A 71 30.59 -16.66 15.51
N LYS A 72 31.61 -16.12 16.19
CA LYS A 72 31.43 -14.99 17.12
C LYS A 72 31.55 -13.68 16.35
N ILE A 73 30.70 -12.70 16.68
CA ILE A 73 30.79 -11.36 16.09
C ILE A 73 32.03 -10.68 16.66
N ALA A 74 33.03 -10.44 15.80
CA ALA A 74 34.24 -9.68 16.13
C ALA A 74 34.01 -8.18 15.94
N TRP A 75 33.24 -7.81 14.92
CA TRP A 75 32.93 -6.43 14.62
C TRP A 75 31.57 -6.31 13.90
N LEU A 76 30.88 -5.20 14.14
CA LEU A 76 29.58 -4.85 13.56
C LEU A 76 29.60 -3.38 13.15
N ILE A 77 29.08 -3.09 11.96
CA ILE A 77 28.88 -1.72 11.48
C ILE A 77 27.86 -0.95 12.33
N PRO A 78 28.03 0.37 12.56
CA PRO A 78 27.04 1.17 13.27
C PRO A 78 25.67 1.16 12.60
N GLU A 79 24.62 1.09 13.41
CA GLU A 79 23.24 1.15 12.95
C GLU A 79 22.93 2.48 12.24
N GLY A 80 22.06 2.44 11.22
CA GLY A 80 21.69 3.62 10.44
C GLY A 80 22.71 4.06 9.39
N THR A 81 23.82 3.33 9.23
CA THR A 81 24.82 3.62 8.20
C THR A 81 24.31 3.25 6.81
N ALA A 82 24.48 4.14 5.83
CA ALA A 82 24.19 3.84 4.44
C ALA A 82 25.30 2.95 3.85
N VAL A 83 24.90 1.81 3.25
CA VAL A 83 25.82 0.81 2.72
C VAL A 83 25.51 0.50 1.26
N LYS A 84 26.53 0.04 0.53
CA LYS A 84 26.45 -0.43 -0.85
C LYS A 84 26.74 -1.92 -0.91
N LYS A 85 26.41 -2.52 -2.06
CA LYS A 85 26.71 -3.93 -2.31
C LYS A 85 28.23 -4.14 -2.26
N GLY A 86 28.66 -5.06 -1.40
CA GLY A 86 30.07 -5.40 -1.19
C GLY A 86 30.69 -4.78 0.05
N ASP A 87 29.99 -3.89 0.75
CA ASP A 87 30.51 -3.30 1.99
C ASP A 87 30.52 -4.33 3.12
N LYS A 88 31.56 -4.27 3.96
CA LYS A 88 31.68 -5.13 5.14
C LYS A 88 30.67 -4.67 6.19
N LEU A 89 29.72 -5.53 6.54
CA LEU A 89 28.72 -5.25 7.56
C LEU A 89 29.06 -5.91 8.90
N ILE A 90 29.56 -7.14 8.84
CA ILE A 90 29.85 -7.99 9.99
C ILE A 90 31.20 -8.67 9.75
N GLU A 91 32.02 -8.74 10.79
CA GLU A 91 33.19 -9.58 10.82
C GLU A 91 32.98 -10.69 11.85
N LEU A 92 33.16 -11.93 11.41
CA LEU A 92 32.98 -13.11 12.24
C LEU A 92 34.34 -13.74 12.52
N GLU A 93 34.64 -13.93 13.80
CA GLU A 93 35.77 -14.75 14.21
C GLU A 93 35.29 -16.21 14.32
N ASN A 94 35.85 -17.07 13.47
CA ASN A 94 35.67 -18.52 13.56
C ASN A 94 37.04 -19.21 13.48
N LYS A 95 37.54 -19.62 14.65
CA LYS A 95 38.82 -20.34 14.78
C LYS A 95 38.81 -21.70 14.10
N GLU A 96 37.67 -22.40 14.13
CA GLU A 96 37.53 -23.72 13.52
C GLU A 96 37.61 -23.62 11.99
N LEU A 97 36.90 -22.67 11.40
CA LEU A 97 36.97 -22.42 9.96
C LEU A 97 38.37 -21.97 9.52
N ALA A 98 39.04 -21.15 10.33
CA ALA A 98 40.42 -20.75 10.07
C ALA A 98 41.38 -21.95 10.06
N ASN A 99 41.24 -22.85 11.04
CA ASN A 99 42.04 -24.08 11.12
C ASN A 99 41.79 -25.01 9.92
N GLN A 100 40.53 -25.22 9.53
CA GLN A 100 40.18 -26.05 8.38
C GLN A 100 40.73 -25.48 7.08
N LEU A 101 40.67 -24.16 6.91
CA LEU A 101 41.23 -23.47 5.75
C LEU A 101 42.75 -23.62 5.69
N GLU A 102 43.43 -23.57 6.83
CA GLU A 102 44.87 -23.78 6.91
C GLU A 102 45.26 -25.23 6.59
N GLN A 103 44.54 -26.21 7.13
CA GLN A 103 44.73 -27.63 6.80
C GLN A 103 44.54 -27.88 5.30
N ALA A 104 43.46 -27.37 4.70
CA ALA A 104 43.19 -27.52 3.27
C ALA A 104 44.27 -26.88 2.38
N LYS A 105 44.86 -25.76 2.82
CA LYS A 105 46.01 -25.14 2.13
C LYS A 105 47.25 -26.03 2.19
N GLN A 106 47.55 -26.59 3.36
CA GLN A 106 48.70 -27.48 3.55
C GLN A 106 48.55 -28.75 2.72
N GLU A 107 47.35 -29.34 2.70
CA GLU A 107 47.03 -30.50 1.85
C GLU A 107 47.21 -30.18 0.38
N ARG A 108 46.72 -29.02 -0.08
CA ARG A 108 46.91 -28.55 -1.45
C ARG A 108 48.39 -28.39 -1.79
N GLU A 109 49.18 -27.79 -0.90
CA GLU A 109 50.62 -27.61 -1.11
C GLU A 109 51.36 -28.95 -1.17
N ASN A 110 51.01 -29.89 -0.30
CA ASN A 110 51.57 -31.24 -0.32
C ASN A 110 51.24 -31.97 -1.62
N ALA A 111 49.98 -31.89 -2.08
CA ALA A 111 49.57 -32.48 -3.35
C ALA A 111 50.27 -31.83 -4.55
N GLN A 112 50.44 -30.50 -4.52
CA GLN A 112 51.17 -29.78 -5.56
C GLN A 112 52.65 -30.20 -5.62
N ARG A 113 53.31 -30.32 -4.47
CA ARG A 113 54.69 -30.81 -4.40
C ARG A 113 54.83 -32.25 -4.87
N ALA A 114 53.87 -33.11 -4.54
CA ALA A 114 53.85 -34.49 -5.02
C ALA A 114 53.70 -34.55 -6.55
N LEU A 115 52.83 -33.72 -7.12
CA LEU A 115 52.66 -33.60 -8.58
C LEU A 115 53.95 -33.14 -9.25
N GLU A 116 54.60 -32.11 -8.73
CA GLU A 116 55.87 -31.60 -9.26
C GLU A 116 56.97 -32.67 -9.20
N ASN A 117 57.03 -33.43 -8.11
CA ASN A 117 57.99 -34.54 -7.98
C ASN A 117 57.73 -35.62 -9.03
N ALA A 118 56.47 -36.06 -9.19
CA ALA A 118 56.10 -37.06 -10.19
C ALA A 118 56.42 -36.58 -11.62
N GLN A 119 56.15 -35.31 -11.93
CA GLN A 119 56.50 -34.72 -13.23
C GLN A 119 58.00 -34.66 -13.47
N ARG A 120 58.79 -34.30 -12.44
CA ARG A 120 60.25 -34.33 -12.52
C ARG A 120 60.76 -35.74 -12.78
N GLU A 121 60.21 -36.74 -12.10
CA GLU A 121 60.59 -38.14 -12.27
C GLU A 121 60.31 -38.66 -13.67
N VAL A 122 59.11 -38.41 -14.21
CA VAL A 122 58.77 -38.76 -15.60
C VAL A 122 59.73 -38.10 -16.59
N LYS A 123 60.05 -36.81 -16.39
CA LYS A 123 60.97 -36.08 -17.27
C LYS A 123 62.40 -36.62 -17.22
N LEU A 124 62.87 -37.05 -16.05
CA LEU A 124 64.20 -37.67 -15.93
C LEU A 124 64.25 -39.01 -16.67
N GLN A 125 63.22 -39.84 -16.54
CA GLN A 125 63.12 -41.12 -17.26
C GLN A 125 63.10 -40.92 -18.78
N GLU A 126 62.37 -39.93 -19.29
CA GLU A 126 62.35 -39.58 -20.71
C GLU A 126 63.75 -39.21 -21.22
N LEU A 127 64.47 -38.35 -20.48
CA LEU A 127 65.83 -37.92 -20.81
C LEU A 127 66.83 -39.09 -20.82
N GLU A 128 66.67 -40.07 -19.92
CA GLU A 128 67.51 -41.27 -19.90
C GLU A 128 67.25 -42.16 -21.12
N SER A 129 65.98 -42.40 -21.45
CA SER A 129 65.60 -43.22 -22.63
C SER A 129 66.13 -42.64 -23.95
N GLN A 130 66.15 -41.32 -24.06
CA GLN A 130 66.63 -40.61 -25.24
C GLN A 130 68.15 -40.68 -25.39
N LYS A 131 68.90 -40.72 -24.26
CA LYS A 131 70.36 -40.92 -24.29
C LYS A 131 70.74 -42.32 -24.75
N LEU A 132 70.02 -43.35 -24.29
CA LEU A 132 70.29 -44.73 -24.71
C LEU A 132 69.98 -45.00 -26.19
N THR A 133 69.11 -44.22 -26.82
CA THR A 133 68.70 -44.40 -28.22
C THR A 133 69.47 -43.52 -29.21
N GLY A 134 70.17 -42.48 -28.74
CA GLY A 134 70.96 -41.57 -29.60
C GLY A 134 72.42 -41.98 -29.84
N ASP A 135 72.95 -42.96 -29.08
CA ASP A 135 74.33 -43.45 -29.16
C ASP A 135 74.49 -44.74 -30.03
N ALA A 136 73.49 -45.10 -30.83
CA ALA A 136 73.52 -46.22 -31.79
C ALA A 136 73.41 -45.74 -33.24
#